data_AF-A0A1G8A7L4-F1
#
_entry.id   AF-A0A1G8A7L4-F1
#
_cell.length_a   1.000
_cell.length_b   1.000
_cell.length_c   1.000
_cell.angle_alpha   90.00
_cell.angle_beta   90.00
_cell.angle_gamma   90.00
#
_symmetry.space_group_name_H-M   'P 1'
#
loop_
_entity.id
_entity.type
_entity.pdbx_description
1 polymer ?
#
loop_
_entity_poly.entity_id
_entity_poly.type
_entity_poly.pdbx_seq_one_letter_code
_entity_poly.pdbx_strand_id
1 'polypeptide(L)'
;MRRIRALLHGMTILAAGFRIGWRNPRLAILGMVPPLVVGALLVTGLVVLGVNATSIVESLTPFADGWGDPWPAVLRVVLAIALVAGAAAVGVLLFAAVTLLVGAPFYERIWRAAEGELGGIPDEVELTVGQSIAKGVDDGLRLAGIAILTGLVVFLLGLIPVVGPVVGWIGGALVGSRALAVELSSMPADARGLSLDERRRLLDTAPDVARGFGLAVYLLFLVPGGAVLCTPAATVGGMLLVRELRGEPTTPTTVHDPGADDVPPVPPAPPAVPSTPPPLA
;
A
#
# COMPACT_ATOMS: atom_id res chain seq x y z
N MET A 1 -20.16 9.09 16.96
CA MET A 1 -19.56 10.26 16.27
C MET A 1 -18.03 10.25 16.27
N ARG A 2 -17.34 10.00 17.40
CA ARG A 2 -15.86 9.97 17.48
C ARG A 2 -15.18 8.98 16.50
N ARG A 3 -15.70 7.75 16.38
CA ARG A 3 -15.16 6.72 15.44
C ARG A 3 -15.31 7.10 13.97
N ILE A 4 -16.46 7.66 13.59
CA ILE A 4 -16.71 8.12 12.21
C ILE A 4 -15.73 9.23 11.84
N ARG A 5 -15.47 10.17 12.76
CA ARG A 5 -14.48 11.24 12.54
C ARG A 5 -13.07 10.67 12.35
N ALA A 6 -12.69 9.65 13.13
CA ALA A 6 -11.39 8.99 12.98
C ALA A 6 -11.25 8.24 11.64
N LEU A 7 -12.32 7.55 11.20
CA LEU A 7 -12.35 6.91 9.87
C LEU A 7 -12.19 7.95 8.77
N LEU A 8 -12.98 9.02 8.80
CA LEU A 8 -12.90 10.10 7.82
C LEU A 8 -11.51 10.76 7.82
N HIS A 9 -10.92 10.96 9.00
CA HIS A 9 -9.56 11.47 9.14
C HIS A 9 -8.55 10.56 8.43
N GLY A 10 -8.63 9.25 8.63
CA GLY A 10 -7.82 8.27 7.90
C GLY A 10 -7.97 8.39 6.37
N MET A 11 -9.18 8.65 5.87
CA MET A 11 -9.40 8.89 4.44
C MET A 11 -8.72 10.18 3.96
N THR A 12 -8.67 11.23 4.80
CA THR A 12 -7.97 12.48 4.46
C THR A 12 -6.45 12.31 4.38
N ILE A 13 -5.86 11.32 5.07
CA ILE A 13 -4.43 10.98 4.93
C ILE A 13 -4.14 10.55 3.49
N LEU A 14 -5.01 9.75 2.87
CA LEU A 14 -4.84 9.40 1.46
C LEU A 14 -4.93 10.63 0.55
N ALA A 15 -5.87 11.55 0.82
CA ALA A 15 -5.97 12.81 0.07
C ALA A 15 -4.71 13.68 0.22
N ALA A 16 -4.10 13.71 1.41
CA ALA A 16 -2.80 14.34 1.62
C ALA A 16 -1.68 13.62 0.85
N GLY A 17 -1.72 12.28 0.79
CA GLY A 17 -0.84 11.46 -0.03
C GLY A 17 -0.95 11.78 -1.53
N PHE A 18 -2.15 12.02 -2.04
CA PHE A 18 -2.36 12.52 -3.40
C PHE A 18 -1.72 13.90 -3.60
N ARG A 19 -2.00 14.83 -2.70
CA ARG A 19 -1.49 16.20 -2.79
C ARG A 19 0.04 16.26 -2.80
N ILE A 20 0.70 15.47 -1.96
CA ILE A 20 2.17 15.45 -1.87
C ILE A 20 2.77 14.58 -2.98
N GLY A 21 2.25 13.36 -3.19
CA GLY A 21 2.77 12.43 -4.19
C GLY A 21 2.72 12.97 -5.62
N TRP A 22 1.71 13.78 -5.96
CA TRP A 22 1.60 14.40 -7.29
C TRP A 22 2.33 15.73 -7.46
N ARG A 23 3.03 16.26 -6.45
CA ARG A 23 3.90 17.44 -6.62
C ARG A 23 5.04 17.20 -7.59
N ASN A 24 5.56 15.97 -7.63
CA ASN A 24 6.53 15.54 -8.62
C ASN A 24 5.89 14.56 -9.62
N PRO A 25 5.16 15.07 -10.64
CA PRO A 25 4.40 14.21 -11.54
C PRO A 25 5.28 13.25 -12.33
N ARG A 26 6.55 13.61 -12.61
CA ARG A 26 7.49 12.72 -13.30
C ARG A 26 7.78 11.47 -12.48
N LEU A 27 7.97 11.63 -11.17
CA LEU A 27 8.23 10.53 -10.26
C LEU A 27 6.98 9.69 -10.00
N ALA A 28 5.82 10.34 -9.87
CA ALA A 28 4.53 9.66 -9.75
C ALA A 28 4.21 8.79 -10.98
N ILE A 29 4.37 9.34 -12.19
CA ILE A 29 4.18 8.60 -13.45
C ILE A 29 5.16 7.43 -13.55
N LEU A 30 6.41 7.61 -13.10
CA LEU A 30 7.40 6.54 -13.11
C LEU A 30 6.98 5.36 -12.23
N GLY A 31 6.32 5.60 -11.09
CA GLY A 31 5.72 4.56 -10.26
C GLY A 31 4.57 3.81 -10.92
N MET A 32 3.91 4.38 -11.93
CA MET A 32 2.84 3.71 -12.67
C MET A 32 3.37 2.77 -13.76
N VAL A 33 4.63 2.93 -14.19
CA VAL A 33 5.20 2.14 -15.30
C VAL A 33 5.22 0.63 -15.01
N PRO A 34 5.70 0.15 -13.86
CA PRO A 34 5.70 -1.29 -13.56
C PRO A 34 4.32 -1.94 -13.67
N PRO A 35 3.25 -1.47 -12.98
CA PRO A 35 1.93 -2.07 -13.11
C PRO A 35 1.35 -1.94 -14.52
N LEU A 36 1.64 -0.86 -15.26
CA LEU A 36 1.18 -0.72 -16.64
C LEU A 36 1.80 -1.79 -17.56
N VAL A 37 3.11 -2.01 -17.46
CA VAL A 37 3.82 -3.00 -18.28
C VAL A 37 3.37 -4.41 -17.93
N VAL A 38 3.39 -4.77 -16.65
CA VAL A 38 3.00 -6.12 -16.19
C VAL A 38 1.52 -6.37 -16.49
N GLY A 39 0.66 -5.36 -16.29
CA GLY A 39 -0.77 -5.44 -16.61
C GLY A 39 -1.02 -5.63 -18.10
N ALA A 40 -0.33 -4.87 -18.96
CA ALA A 40 -0.44 -5.03 -20.41
C ALA A 40 0.00 -6.42 -20.88
N LEU A 41 1.09 -6.95 -20.31
CA LEU A 41 1.54 -8.31 -20.59
C LEU A 41 0.53 -9.37 -20.14
N LEU A 42 -0.03 -9.22 -18.93
CA LEU A 42 -1.06 -10.13 -18.42
C LEU A 42 -2.31 -10.10 -19.31
N VAL A 43 -2.82 -8.92 -19.64
CA VAL A 43 -4.00 -8.76 -20.51
C VAL A 43 -3.73 -9.37 -21.88
N THR A 44 -2.56 -9.10 -22.46
CA THR A 44 -2.16 -9.71 -23.75
C THR A 44 -2.15 -11.23 -23.65
N GLY A 45 -1.55 -11.79 -22.59
CA GLY A 45 -1.52 -13.23 -22.35
C GLY A 45 -2.90 -13.84 -22.21
N LEU A 46 -3.82 -13.18 -21.48
CA LEU A 46 -5.20 -13.63 -21.32
C LEU A 46 -6.01 -13.53 -22.62
N VAL A 47 -5.79 -12.49 -23.43
CA VAL A 47 -6.43 -12.36 -24.74
C VAL A 47 -5.95 -13.47 -25.67
N VAL A 48 -4.64 -13.69 -25.75
CA VAL A 48 -4.05 -14.77 -26.56
C VAL A 48 -4.56 -16.13 -26.09
N LEU A 49 -4.62 -16.38 -24.78
CA LEU A 49 -5.17 -17.62 -24.23
C LEU A 49 -6.66 -17.75 -24.58
N GLY A 50 -7.45 -16.69 -24.42
CA GLY A 50 -8.89 -16.67 -24.67
C GLY A 50 -9.25 -16.98 -26.12
N VAL A 51 -8.57 -16.37 -27.09
CA VAL A 51 -8.82 -16.63 -28.52
C VAL A 51 -8.39 -18.05 -28.94
N ASN A 52 -7.44 -18.65 -28.23
CA ASN A 52 -6.97 -20.02 -28.49
C ASN A 52 -7.63 -21.07 -27.56
N ALA A 53 -8.47 -20.66 -26.61
CA ALA A 53 -8.93 -21.52 -25.51
C ALA A 53 -9.69 -22.74 -26.03
N THR A 54 -10.59 -22.55 -27.00
CA THR A 54 -11.37 -23.65 -27.59
C THR A 54 -10.47 -24.66 -28.28
N SER A 55 -9.49 -24.21 -29.08
CA SER A 55 -8.55 -25.10 -29.77
C SER A 55 -7.64 -25.86 -28.81
N ILE A 56 -7.17 -25.19 -27.74
CA ILE A 56 -6.41 -25.85 -26.67
C ILE A 56 -7.27 -26.95 -26.03
N VAL A 57 -8.48 -26.62 -25.61
CA VAL A 57 -9.38 -27.57 -24.95
C VAL A 57 -9.77 -28.72 -25.87
N GLU A 58 -10.01 -28.47 -27.16
CA GLU A 58 -10.27 -29.51 -28.15
C GLU A 58 -9.11 -30.50 -28.25
N SER A 59 -7.86 -30.01 -28.32
CA SER A 59 -6.67 -30.87 -28.33
C SER A 59 -6.50 -31.73 -27.07
N LEU A 60 -7.04 -31.25 -25.93
CA LEU A 60 -6.99 -31.94 -24.64
C LEU A 60 -8.20 -32.87 -24.40
N THR A 61 -9.22 -32.82 -25.27
CA THR A 61 -10.47 -33.58 -25.11
C THR A 61 -10.82 -34.48 -26.31
N PRO A 62 -9.88 -35.28 -26.87
CA PRO A 62 -10.19 -36.19 -27.97
C PRO A 62 -11.17 -37.30 -27.57
N PHE A 63 -11.23 -37.65 -26.28
CA PHE A 63 -12.18 -38.63 -25.76
C PHE A 63 -13.65 -38.19 -25.90
N ALA A 64 -13.92 -36.90 -26.09
CA ALA A 64 -15.26 -36.35 -26.26
C ALA A 64 -15.75 -36.41 -27.71
N ASP A 65 -14.87 -36.73 -28.69
CA ASP A 65 -15.21 -36.74 -30.12
C ASP A 65 -16.29 -37.79 -30.47
N GLY A 66 -16.38 -38.87 -29.68
CA GLY A 66 -17.38 -39.92 -29.87
C GLY A 66 -18.73 -39.64 -29.21
N TRP A 67 -18.91 -38.51 -28.51
CA TRP A 67 -20.15 -38.22 -27.81
C TRP A 67 -21.20 -37.64 -28.77
N GLY A 68 -22.48 -37.87 -28.47
CA GLY A 68 -23.57 -37.27 -29.23
C GLY A 68 -23.68 -35.76 -28.97
N ASP A 69 -24.10 -35.02 -30.00
CA ASP A 69 -24.41 -33.60 -29.86
C ASP A 69 -25.52 -33.36 -28.82
N PRO A 70 -25.47 -32.25 -28.06
CA PRO A 70 -24.51 -31.14 -28.08
C PRO A 70 -23.37 -31.28 -27.03
N TRP A 71 -23.18 -32.47 -26.43
CA TRP A 71 -22.36 -32.64 -25.24
C TRP A 71 -20.86 -32.31 -25.41
N PRO A 72 -20.18 -32.65 -26.52
CA PRO A 72 -18.79 -32.23 -26.73
C PRO A 72 -18.63 -30.70 -26.71
N ALA A 73 -19.54 -29.98 -27.38
CA ALA A 73 -19.50 -28.52 -27.46
C ALA A 73 -19.72 -27.88 -26.08
N VAL A 74 -20.73 -28.36 -25.33
CA VAL A 74 -21.01 -27.86 -23.96
C VAL A 74 -19.79 -28.07 -23.06
N LEU A 75 -19.20 -29.27 -23.05
CA LEU A 75 -18.01 -29.57 -22.27
C LEU A 75 -16.85 -28.63 -22.62
N ARG A 76 -16.56 -28.48 -23.92
CA ARG A 76 -15.44 -27.67 -24.41
C ARG A 76 -15.61 -26.19 -24.06
N VAL A 77 -16.82 -25.64 -24.16
CA VAL A 77 -17.12 -24.26 -23.75
C VAL A 77 -16.90 -24.09 -22.24
N VAL A 78 -17.42 -25.01 -21.41
CA VAL A 78 -17.24 -24.95 -19.96
C VAL A 78 -15.76 -25.01 -19.58
N LEU A 79 -15.00 -25.93 -20.18
CA LEU A 79 -13.56 -26.07 -19.94
C LEU A 79 -12.77 -24.85 -20.45
N ALA A 80 -13.15 -24.25 -21.59
CA ALA A 80 -12.51 -23.04 -22.09
C ALA A 80 -12.75 -21.85 -21.15
N ILE A 81 -13.98 -21.67 -20.66
CA ILE A 81 -14.30 -20.67 -19.64
C ILE A 81 -13.49 -20.93 -18.37
N ALA A 82 -13.45 -22.18 -17.89
CA ALA A 82 -12.70 -22.54 -16.70
C ALA A 82 -11.20 -22.30 -16.85
N LEU A 83 -10.62 -22.60 -18.02
CA LEU A 83 -9.22 -22.36 -18.34
C LEU A 83 -8.88 -20.88 -18.29
N VAL A 84 -9.67 -20.03 -18.96
CA VAL A 84 -9.46 -18.58 -18.98
C VAL A 84 -9.68 -17.98 -17.59
N ALA A 85 -10.73 -18.39 -16.87
CA ALA A 85 -11.01 -17.93 -15.52
C ALA A 85 -9.89 -18.34 -14.53
N GLY A 86 -9.42 -19.59 -14.62
CA GLY A 86 -8.31 -20.10 -13.81
C GLY A 86 -7.00 -19.38 -14.11
N ALA A 87 -6.68 -19.17 -15.39
CA ALA A 87 -5.51 -18.40 -15.80
C ALA A 87 -5.60 -16.93 -15.36
N ALA A 88 -6.78 -16.32 -15.41
CA ALA A 88 -7.00 -14.97 -14.90
C ALA A 88 -6.78 -14.91 -13.37
N ALA A 89 -7.29 -15.87 -12.62
CA ALA A 89 -7.11 -15.94 -11.17
C ALA A 89 -5.62 -16.07 -10.78
N VAL A 90 -4.89 -16.98 -11.42
CA VAL A 90 -3.43 -17.12 -11.24
C VAL A 90 -2.70 -15.85 -11.71
N GLY A 91 -3.13 -15.30 -12.84
CA GLY A 91 -2.59 -14.09 -13.44
C GLY A 91 -2.67 -12.88 -12.52
N VAL A 92 -3.77 -12.70 -11.77
CA VAL A 92 -3.90 -11.63 -10.78
C VAL A 92 -2.85 -11.74 -9.66
N LEU A 93 -2.60 -12.96 -9.17
CA LEU A 93 -1.58 -13.21 -8.14
C LEU A 93 -0.17 -12.92 -8.68
N LEU A 94 0.12 -13.40 -9.89
CA LEU A 94 1.39 -13.14 -10.57
C LEU A 94 1.58 -11.66 -10.87
N PHE A 95 0.53 -10.97 -11.33
CA PHE A 95 0.55 -9.54 -11.57
C PHE A 95 0.93 -8.78 -10.31
N ALA A 96 0.30 -9.05 -9.17
CA ALA A 96 0.62 -8.39 -7.91
C ALA A 96 2.08 -8.66 -7.50
N ALA A 97 2.52 -9.91 -7.51
CA ALA A 97 3.87 -10.31 -7.12
C ALA A 97 4.96 -9.68 -8.02
N VAL A 98 4.81 -9.78 -9.34
CA VAL A 98 5.77 -9.25 -10.31
C VAL A 98 5.76 -7.71 -10.29
N THR A 99 4.58 -7.09 -10.17
CA THR A 99 4.47 -5.63 -10.08
C THR A 99 5.18 -5.08 -8.84
N LEU A 100 5.04 -5.73 -7.68
CA LEU A 100 5.75 -5.31 -6.46
C LEU A 100 7.26 -5.52 -6.61
N LEU A 101 7.68 -6.67 -7.14
CA LEU A 101 9.10 -6.99 -7.34
C LEU A 101 9.79 -5.96 -8.24
N VAL A 102 9.16 -5.62 -9.37
CA VAL A 102 9.70 -4.65 -10.34
C VAL A 102 9.49 -3.21 -9.85
N GLY A 103 8.39 -2.96 -9.13
CA GLY A 103 7.95 -1.63 -8.72
C GLY A 103 8.59 -1.09 -7.45
N ALA A 104 9.08 -1.97 -6.56
CA ALA A 104 9.69 -1.61 -5.29
C ALA A 104 10.66 -0.40 -5.36
N PRO A 105 11.68 -0.37 -6.25
CA PRO A 105 12.61 0.76 -6.31
C PRO A 105 11.95 2.08 -6.72
N PHE A 106 10.87 2.03 -7.50
CA PHE A 106 10.15 3.23 -7.93
C PHE A 106 9.27 3.77 -6.80
N TYR A 107 8.53 2.88 -6.13
CA TYR A 107 7.72 3.24 -4.97
C TYR A 107 8.58 3.80 -3.84
N GLU A 108 9.76 3.22 -3.62
CA GLU A 108 10.73 3.68 -2.64
C GLU A 108 11.16 5.13 -2.89
N ARG A 109 11.54 5.45 -4.14
CA ARG A 109 11.91 6.81 -4.52
C ARG A 109 10.76 7.81 -4.32
N ILE A 110 9.52 7.41 -4.62
CA ILE A 110 8.34 8.27 -4.47
C ILE A 110 8.15 8.67 -3.00
N TRP A 111 8.10 7.69 -2.09
CA TRP A 111 7.85 8.01 -0.69
C TRP A 111 9.05 8.68 -0.03
N ARG A 112 10.29 8.32 -0.39
CA ARG A 112 11.50 9.01 0.11
C ARG A 112 11.60 10.47 -0.34
N ALA A 113 11.22 10.78 -1.58
CA ALA A 113 11.16 12.16 -2.04
C ALA A 113 10.16 12.99 -1.22
N ALA A 114 8.97 12.43 -0.98
CA ALA A 114 7.97 13.04 -0.11
C ALA A 114 8.43 13.15 1.36
N GLU A 115 9.18 12.17 1.84
CA GLU A 115 9.76 12.16 3.20
C GLU A 115 10.77 13.28 3.38
N GLY A 116 11.62 13.52 2.38
CA GLY A 116 12.59 14.63 2.35
C GLY A 116 11.92 16.01 2.43
N GLU A 117 10.77 16.20 1.80
CA GLU A 117 9.97 17.45 1.92
C GLU A 117 9.47 17.72 3.35
N LEU A 118 9.43 16.68 4.19
CA LEU A 118 8.95 16.74 5.57
C LEU A 118 10.08 16.70 6.61
N GLY A 119 11.33 16.87 6.18
CA GLY A 119 12.50 16.88 7.07
C GLY A 119 13.20 15.52 7.22
N GLY A 120 12.86 14.53 6.40
CA GLY A 120 13.54 13.23 6.36
C GLY A 120 13.19 12.30 7.53
N ILE A 121 14.05 11.30 7.75
CA ILE A 121 13.99 10.34 8.85
C ILE A 121 15.23 10.56 9.72
N PRO A 122 15.08 11.00 10.98
CA PRO A 122 16.18 11.00 11.94
C PRO A 122 16.66 9.57 12.19
N ASP A 123 17.98 9.34 12.18
CA ASP A 123 18.61 8.05 12.45
C ASP A 123 18.05 6.89 11.60
N GLU A 124 17.98 7.09 10.27
CA GLU A 124 17.49 6.07 9.34
C GLU A 124 18.26 4.75 9.51
N VAL A 125 17.51 3.66 9.68
CA VAL A 125 18.09 2.33 9.88
C VAL A 125 18.40 1.71 8.52
N GLU A 126 19.67 1.70 8.14
CA GLU A 126 20.13 0.93 6.98
C GLU A 126 20.30 -0.54 7.38
N LEU A 127 19.31 -1.36 7.04
CA LEU A 127 19.44 -2.81 7.14
C LEU A 127 20.47 -3.32 6.11
N THR A 128 21.35 -4.23 6.52
CA THR A 128 22.26 -4.88 5.56
C THR A 128 21.45 -5.67 4.52
N VAL A 129 21.94 -5.76 3.28
CA VAL A 129 21.22 -6.42 2.16
C VAL A 129 20.73 -7.82 2.55
N GLY A 130 21.53 -8.60 3.29
CA GLY A 130 21.15 -9.93 3.77
C GLY A 130 20.03 -9.91 4.83
N GLN A 131 20.03 -8.94 5.75
CA GLN A 131 18.97 -8.78 6.75
C GLN A 131 17.66 -8.31 6.11
N SER A 132 17.72 -7.42 5.12
CA SER A 132 16.56 -6.96 4.35
C SER A 132 15.92 -8.12 3.57
N ILE A 133 16.72 -8.98 2.95
CA ILE A 133 16.23 -10.16 2.23
C ILE A 133 15.62 -11.17 3.22
N ALA A 134 16.31 -11.49 4.32
CA ALA A 134 15.81 -12.47 5.30
C ALA A 134 14.51 -12.01 5.96
N LYS A 135 14.44 -10.73 6.35
CA LYS A 135 13.23 -10.10 6.90
C LYS A 135 12.11 -10.07 5.85
N GLY A 136 12.41 -9.65 4.61
CA GLY A 136 11.43 -9.62 3.53
C GLY A 136 10.86 -10.99 3.18
N VAL A 137 11.67 -12.04 3.26
CA VAL A 137 11.23 -13.43 3.07
C VAL A 137 10.36 -13.92 4.23
N ASP A 138 10.74 -13.70 5.49
CA ASP A 138 9.93 -14.10 6.66
C ASP A 138 8.59 -13.34 6.71
N ASP A 139 8.64 -12.02 6.54
CA ASP A 139 7.45 -11.17 6.50
C ASP A 139 6.56 -11.57 5.32
N GLY A 140 7.15 -11.80 4.14
CA GLY A 140 6.46 -12.24 2.93
C GLY A 140 5.78 -13.60 3.10
N LEU A 141 6.46 -14.59 3.69
CA LEU A 141 5.89 -15.92 3.97
C LEU A 141 4.75 -15.85 4.98
N ARG A 142 4.90 -15.09 6.06
CA ARG A 142 3.84 -14.89 7.06
C ARG A 142 2.63 -14.21 6.44
N LEU A 143 2.84 -13.16 5.65
CA LEU A 143 1.76 -12.42 5.01
C LEU A 143 1.07 -13.26 3.94
N ALA A 144 1.84 -14.01 3.14
CA ALA A 144 1.31 -14.95 2.16
C ALA A 144 0.50 -16.06 2.83
N GLY A 145 0.98 -16.64 3.93
CA GLY A 145 0.24 -17.67 4.68
C GLY A 145 -1.09 -17.14 5.22
N ILE A 146 -1.11 -15.93 5.79
CA ILE A 146 -2.34 -15.27 6.25
C ILE A 146 -3.27 -14.98 5.07
N ALA A 147 -2.74 -14.48 3.95
CA ALA A 147 -3.52 -14.19 2.76
C ALA A 147 -4.13 -15.45 2.15
N ILE A 148 -3.39 -16.56 2.08
CA ILE A 148 -3.87 -17.86 1.61
C ILE A 148 -4.97 -18.39 2.53
N LEU A 149 -4.76 -18.38 3.85
CA LEU A 149 -5.76 -18.84 4.81
C LEU A 149 -7.03 -17.99 4.73
N THR A 150 -6.88 -16.67 4.67
CA THR A 150 -8.01 -15.75 4.56
C THR A 150 -8.72 -15.90 3.22
N GLY A 151 -7.98 -16.04 2.13
CA GLY A 151 -8.51 -16.32 0.80
C GLY A 151 -9.27 -17.64 0.74
N LEU A 152 -8.77 -18.69 1.40
CA LEU A 152 -9.46 -19.97 1.51
C LEU A 152 -10.78 -19.84 2.29
N VAL A 153 -10.78 -19.15 3.43
CA VAL A 153 -12.01 -18.90 4.21
C VAL A 153 -13.02 -18.11 3.39
N VAL A 154 -12.59 -17.03 2.74
CA VAL A 154 -13.46 -16.20 1.88
C VAL A 154 -13.97 -17.00 0.69
N PHE A 155 -13.15 -17.84 0.07
CA PHE A 155 -13.55 -18.72 -1.03
C PHE A 155 -14.63 -19.71 -0.58
N LEU A 156 -14.43 -20.39 0.55
CA LEU A 156 -15.42 -21.33 1.11
C LEU A 156 -16.75 -20.63 1.44
N LEU A 157 -16.70 -19.43 2.02
CA LEU A 157 -17.90 -18.60 2.24
C LEU A 157 -18.53 -18.15 0.92
N GLY A 158 -17.70 -17.92 -0.10
CA GLY A 158 -18.05 -17.57 -1.48
C GLY A 158 -18.88 -18.62 -2.21
N LEU A 159 -18.75 -19.90 -1.81
CA LEU A 159 -19.51 -21.01 -2.42
C LEU A 159 -20.99 -21.01 -2.04
N ILE A 160 -21.39 -20.24 -1.02
CA ILE A 160 -22.80 -20.11 -0.63
C ILE A 160 -23.46 -19.09 -1.56
N PRO A 161 -24.46 -19.48 -2.38
CA PRO A 161 -25.13 -18.55 -3.27
C PRO A 161 -25.72 -17.37 -2.49
N VAL A 162 -25.65 -16.16 -3.06
CA VAL A 162 -26.11 -14.88 -2.47
C VAL A 162 -25.30 -14.41 -1.26
N VAL A 163 -25.00 -15.28 -0.30
CA VAL A 163 -24.19 -14.97 0.89
C VAL A 163 -22.73 -14.72 0.51
N GLY A 164 -22.18 -15.55 -0.38
CA GLY A 164 -20.80 -15.48 -0.84
C GLY A 164 -20.42 -14.11 -1.40
N PRO A 165 -21.18 -13.55 -2.35
CA PRO A 165 -20.94 -12.19 -2.83
C PRO A 165 -20.99 -11.14 -1.72
N VAL A 166 -22.02 -11.14 -0.87
CA VAL A 166 -22.17 -10.13 0.21
C VAL A 166 -21.03 -10.21 1.21
N VAL A 167 -20.68 -11.42 1.64
CA VAL A 167 -19.55 -11.67 2.54
C VAL A 167 -18.23 -11.33 1.87
N GLY A 168 -18.08 -11.60 0.57
CA GLY A 168 -16.91 -11.23 -0.21
C GLY A 168 -16.71 -9.72 -0.27
N TRP A 169 -17.77 -8.95 -0.51
CA TRP A 169 -17.74 -7.48 -0.55
C TRP A 169 -17.40 -6.87 0.82
N ILE A 170 -18.14 -7.25 1.87
CA ILE A 170 -17.96 -6.68 3.21
C ILE A 170 -16.66 -7.19 3.84
N GLY A 171 -16.43 -8.50 3.77
CA GLY A 171 -15.21 -9.13 4.27
C GLY A 171 -13.97 -8.63 3.54
N GLY A 172 -14.04 -8.50 2.21
CA GLY A 172 -13.00 -7.90 1.39
C GLY A 172 -12.68 -6.47 1.79
N ALA A 173 -13.69 -5.63 2.02
CA ALA A 173 -13.47 -4.26 2.49
C ALA A 173 -12.85 -4.22 3.91
N LEU A 174 -13.33 -5.04 4.84
CA LEU A 174 -12.84 -5.05 6.22
C LEU A 174 -11.43 -5.61 6.35
N VAL A 175 -11.17 -6.76 5.74
CA VAL A 175 -9.85 -7.41 5.76
C VAL A 175 -8.88 -6.64 4.87
N GLY A 176 -9.31 -6.30 3.65
CA GLY A 176 -8.50 -5.61 2.66
C GLY A 176 -8.07 -4.22 3.10
N SER A 177 -8.94 -3.45 3.75
CA SER A 177 -8.56 -2.14 4.30
C SER A 177 -7.45 -2.27 5.35
N ARG A 178 -7.57 -3.19 6.31
CA ARG A 178 -6.51 -3.40 7.32
C ARG A 178 -5.23 -3.90 6.67
N ALA A 179 -5.32 -4.84 5.73
CA ALA A 179 -4.17 -5.38 5.03
C ALA A 179 -3.44 -4.30 4.23
N LEU A 180 -4.15 -3.46 3.48
CA LEU A 180 -3.55 -2.35 2.73
C LEU A 180 -2.90 -1.32 3.64
N ALA A 181 -3.49 -1.02 4.80
CA ALA A 181 -2.84 -0.13 5.77
C ALA A 181 -1.53 -0.72 6.31
N VAL A 182 -1.48 -2.04 6.57
CA VAL A 182 -0.24 -2.73 7.00
C VAL A 182 0.80 -2.77 5.87
N GLU A 183 0.36 -3.01 4.65
CA GLU A 183 1.23 -3.16 3.48
C GLU A 183 1.83 -1.82 3.07
N LEU A 184 1.02 -0.77 2.95
CA LEU A 184 1.49 0.55 2.51
C LEU A 184 2.33 1.28 3.56
N SER A 185 2.18 0.93 4.84
CA SER A 185 3.03 1.44 5.90
C SER A 185 4.34 0.67 6.05
N SER A 186 4.58 -0.39 5.27
CA SER A 186 5.74 -1.27 5.45
C SER A 186 7.08 -0.56 5.23
N MET A 187 7.35 -0.08 4.01
CA MET A 187 8.64 0.53 3.68
C MET A 187 8.98 1.74 4.58
N PRO A 188 8.05 2.68 4.87
CA PRO A 188 8.33 3.81 5.76
C PRO A 188 8.55 3.40 7.22
N ALA A 189 7.92 2.31 7.68
CA ALA A 189 8.12 1.75 9.00
C ALA A 189 9.45 0.98 9.10
N ASP A 190 9.82 0.24 8.05
CA ASP A 190 11.08 -0.49 7.97
C ASP A 190 12.28 0.49 7.96
N ALA A 191 12.15 1.63 7.28
CA ALA A 191 13.15 2.71 7.32
C ALA A 191 13.33 3.33 8.73
N ARG A 192 12.32 3.17 9.61
CA ARG A 192 12.37 3.54 11.03
C ARG A 192 12.77 2.37 11.94
N GLY A 193 13.20 1.24 11.36
CA GLY A 193 13.63 0.05 12.10
C GLY A 193 12.50 -0.77 12.74
N LEU A 194 11.23 -0.51 12.40
CA LEU A 194 10.11 -1.22 13.02
C LEU A 194 9.99 -2.64 12.47
N SER A 195 9.84 -3.62 13.37
CA SER A 195 9.41 -4.97 13.03
C SER A 195 7.95 -5.00 12.58
N LEU A 196 7.53 -6.09 11.93
CA LEU A 196 6.13 -6.30 11.53
C LEU A 196 5.16 -6.21 12.72
N ASP A 197 5.56 -6.72 13.88
CA ASP A 197 4.73 -6.70 15.09
C ASP A 197 4.66 -5.31 15.71
N GLU A 198 5.75 -4.55 15.71
CA GLU A 198 5.75 -3.14 16.13
C GLU A 198 4.92 -2.28 15.19
N ARG A 199 4.99 -2.50 13.88
CA ARG A 199 4.15 -1.83 12.89
C ARG A 199 2.67 -2.11 13.13
N ARG A 200 2.29 -3.36 13.40
CA ARG A 200 0.90 -3.72 13.73
C ARG A 200 0.44 -3.00 15.00
N ARG A 201 1.25 -3.03 16.06
CA ARG A 201 0.98 -2.34 17.33
C ARG A 201 0.84 -0.84 17.14
N LEU A 202 1.69 -0.23 16.31
CA LEU A 202 1.59 1.19 15.96
C LEU A 202 0.24 1.50 15.31
N LEU A 203 -0.18 0.72 14.30
CA LEU A 203 -1.48 0.89 13.66
C LEU A 203 -2.66 0.63 14.61
N ASP A 204 -2.48 -0.20 15.64
CA ASP A 204 -3.49 -0.51 16.65
C ASP A 204 -3.63 0.61 17.72
N THR A 205 -2.73 1.60 17.76
CA THR A 205 -2.89 2.80 18.59
C THR A 205 -4.05 3.69 18.11
N ALA A 206 -4.33 3.68 16.80
CA ALA A 206 -5.44 4.42 16.19
C ALA A 206 -6.12 3.57 15.09
N PRO A 207 -6.81 2.47 15.46
CA PRO A 207 -7.26 1.45 14.51
C PRO A 207 -8.31 1.98 13.54
N ASP A 208 -9.14 2.94 13.96
CA ASP A 208 -10.15 3.56 13.09
C ASP A 208 -9.49 4.49 12.05
N VAL A 209 -8.37 5.15 12.36
CA VAL A 209 -7.62 5.97 11.39
C VAL A 209 -6.95 5.06 10.36
N ALA A 210 -6.26 4.01 10.82
CA ALA A 210 -5.61 3.03 9.94
C ALA A 210 -6.63 2.34 9.00
N ARG A 211 -7.79 1.94 9.52
CA ARG A 211 -8.88 1.37 8.70
C ARG A 211 -9.45 2.39 7.73
N GLY A 212 -9.64 3.65 8.14
CA GLY A 212 -10.13 4.71 7.27
C GLY A 212 -9.21 4.94 6.07
N PHE A 213 -7.90 5.03 6.32
CA PHE A 213 -6.88 5.12 5.28
C PHE A 213 -6.93 3.92 4.34
N GLY A 214 -6.85 2.70 4.89
CA GLY A 214 -6.85 1.48 4.09
C GLY A 214 -8.14 1.26 3.32
N LEU A 215 -9.29 1.68 3.85
CA LEU A 215 -10.59 1.60 3.17
C LEU A 215 -10.64 2.56 1.99
N ALA A 216 -10.12 3.78 2.13
CA ALA A 216 -10.04 4.72 1.02
C ALA A 216 -9.18 4.16 -0.12
N VAL A 217 -8.02 3.57 0.21
CA VAL A 217 -7.16 2.90 -0.79
C VAL A 217 -7.90 1.73 -1.42
N TYR A 218 -8.51 0.86 -0.61
CA TYR A 218 -9.24 -0.33 -1.09
C TYR A 218 -10.32 0.04 -2.11
N LEU A 219 -11.17 1.00 -1.77
CA LEU A 219 -12.26 1.46 -2.65
C LEU A 219 -11.72 2.07 -3.94
N LEU A 220 -10.59 2.78 -3.87
CA LEU A 220 -9.98 3.38 -5.05
C LEU A 220 -9.30 2.34 -5.94
N PHE A 221 -8.71 1.31 -5.37
CA PHE A 221 -8.09 0.20 -6.09
C PHE A 221 -9.13 -0.71 -6.76
N LEU A 222 -10.36 -0.70 -6.26
CA LEU A 222 -11.49 -1.41 -6.85
C LEU A 222 -11.95 -0.77 -8.19
N VAL A 223 -11.71 0.53 -8.37
CA VAL A 223 -11.98 1.20 -9.65
C VAL A 223 -11.00 0.68 -10.69
N PRO A 224 -11.45 0.24 -11.88
CA PRO A 224 -10.55 -0.19 -12.95
C PRO A 224 -9.48 0.87 -13.26
N GLY A 225 -8.20 0.48 -13.22
CA GLY A 225 -7.07 1.40 -13.38
C GLY A 225 -6.74 2.25 -12.16
N GLY A 226 -7.61 2.28 -11.14
CA GLY A 226 -7.40 3.01 -9.89
C GLY A 226 -6.18 2.53 -9.12
N ALA A 227 -5.95 1.22 -9.05
CA ALA A 227 -4.72 0.68 -8.44
C ALA A 227 -3.46 1.28 -9.09
N VAL A 228 -3.40 1.34 -10.42
CA VAL A 228 -2.26 1.89 -11.16
C VAL A 228 -2.08 3.38 -10.86
N LEU A 229 -3.16 4.16 -11.04
CA LEU A 229 -3.13 5.63 -10.90
C LEU A 229 -2.86 6.10 -9.48
N CYS A 230 -3.30 5.32 -8.49
CA CYS A 230 -3.36 5.75 -7.10
C CYS A 230 -2.25 5.15 -6.25
N THR A 231 -1.50 4.15 -6.75
CA THR A 231 -0.37 3.57 -6.01
C THR A 231 0.66 4.61 -5.57
N PRO A 232 1.15 5.55 -6.40
CA PRO A 232 2.11 6.57 -5.96
C PRO A 232 1.61 7.38 -4.77
N ALA A 233 0.35 7.81 -4.82
CA ALA A 233 -0.31 8.55 -3.75
C ALA A 233 -0.54 7.68 -2.50
N ALA A 234 -0.86 6.40 -2.69
CA ALA A 234 -1.07 5.44 -1.61
C ALA A 234 0.23 5.13 -0.86
N THR A 235 1.38 5.02 -1.56
CA THR A 235 2.69 4.84 -0.94
C THR A 235 3.07 6.06 -0.10
N VAL A 236 2.85 7.28 -0.61
CA VAL A 236 3.04 8.52 0.18
C VAL A 236 2.07 8.59 1.36
N GLY A 237 0.81 8.21 1.15
CA GLY A 237 -0.19 8.16 2.22
C GLY A 237 0.17 7.15 3.33
N GLY A 238 0.76 6.01 2.97
CA GLY A 238 1.28 5.03 3.93
C GLY A 238 2.43 5.60 4.76
N MET A 239 3.33 6.36 4.13
CA MET A 239 4.36 7.13 4.85
C MET A 239 3.73 8.15 5.81
N LEU A 240 2.77 8.96 5.35
CA LEU A 240 2.12 9.98 6.18
C LEU A 240 1.38 9.35 7.37
N LEU A 241 0.76 8.19 7.19
CA LEU A 241 0.13 7.42 8.25
C LEU A 241 1.16 7.02 9.32
N VAL A 242 2.34 6.53 8.92
CA VAL A 242 3.41 6.18 9.87
C VAL A 242 3.88 7.42 10.63
N ARG A 243 4.16 8.53 9.92
CA ARG A 243 4.58 9.79 10.56
C ARG A 243 3.56 10.27 11.57
N GLU A 244 2.29 10.31 11.19
CA GLU A 244 1.21 10.80 12.06
C GLU A 244 1.08 9.97 13.34
N LEU A 245 1.09 8.64 13.22
CA LEU A 245 0.96 7.75 14.38
C LEU A 245 2.18 7.79 15.30
N ARG A 246 3.35 8.20 14.78
CA ARG A 246 4.56 8.46 15.58
C ARG A 246 4.63 9.88 16.13
N GLY A 247 3.67 10.76 15.81
CA GLY A 247 3.68 12.16 16.20
C GLY A 247 4.71 13.00 15.44
N GLU A 248 5.16 12.54 14.29
CA GLU A 248 6.11 13.24 13.42
C GLU A 248 5.39 14.27 12.53
N PRO A 249 6.07 15.33 12.05
CA PRO A 249 5.46 16.34 11.20
C PRO A 249 4.93 15.76 9.89
N THR A 250 3.67 16.04 9.54
CA THR A 250 3.02 15.60 8.28
C THR A 250 2.76 16.74 7.29
N THR A 251 3.14 17.96 7.66
CA THR A 251 3.07 19.16 6.83
C THR A 251 4.47 19.75 6.72
N PRO A 252 4.89 20.25 5.53
CA PRO A 252 6.20 20.89 5.40
C PRO A 252 6.29 22.05 6.38
N THR A 253 7.37 22.08 7.17
CA THR A 253 7.68 23.24 8.01
C THR A 253 8.02 24.40 7.07
N THR A 254 7.10 25.34 6.88
CA THR A 254 7.47 26.66 6.36
C THR A 254 8.33 27.33 7.44
N VAL A 255 9.64 27.11 7.41
CA VAL A 255 10.58 28.02 8.07
C VAL A 255 10.61 29.28 7.22
N HIS A 256 9.59 30.11 7.39
CA HIS A 256 9.65 31.53 7.09
C HIS A 256 8.98 32.20 8.28
N ASP A 257 9.79 32.46 9.32
CA ASP A 257 9.51 33.54 10.24
C ASP A 257 10.33 34.76 9.76
N PRO A 258 9.76 35.66 8.94
CA PRO A 258 10.42 36.89 8.55
C PRO A 258 10.66 37.85 9.74
N GLY A 259 10.25 37.49 10.96
CA GLY A 259 10.47 38.27 12.19
C GLY A 259 11.72 37.91 12.99
N ALA A 260 12.47 36.85 12.65
CA ALA A 260 13.64 36.44 13.42
C ALA A 260 14.90 37.28 13.13
N ASP A 261 14.96 37.95 11.98
CA ASP A 261 16.05 38.87 11.60
C ASP A 261 15.83 40.31 12.10
N ASP A 262 14.66 40.59 12.72
CA ASP A 262 14.26 41.92 13.20
C ASP A 262 14.29 42.05 14.73
N VAL A 263 14.93 41.10 15.43
CA VAL A 263 15.23 41.28 16.86
C VAL A 263 16.45 42.20 16.98
N PRO A 264 16.29 43.47 17.42
CA PRO A 264 17.43 44.36 17.61
C PRO A 264 18.42 43.72 18.59
N PRO A 265 19.74 43.85 18.37
CA PRO A 265 20.73 43.27 19.25
C PRO A 265 20.49 43.72 20.69
N VAL A 266 20.47 42.75 21.61
CA VAL A 266 20.36 43.00 23.05
C VAL A 266 21.41 44.04 23.45
N PRO A 267 21.02 45.18 24.05
CA PRO A 267 21.99 46.18 24.48
C PRO A 267 23.00 45.56 25.45
N PRO A 268 24.29 45.96 25.39
CA PRO A 268 25.29 45.44 26.31
C PRO A 268 24.87 45.71 27.76
N ALA A 269 25.07 44.69 28.61
CA ALA A 269 24.72 44.75 30.02
C ALA A 269 25.38 45.97 30.70
N PRO A 270 24.66 46.70 31.57
CA PRO A 270 25.24 47.82 32.31
C PRO A 270 26.42 47.33 33.19
N PRO A 271 27.46 48.15 33.36
CA PRO A 271 28.64 47.78 34.15
C PRO A 271 28.24 47.41 35.58
N ALA A 272 28.82 46.31 36.07
CA ALA A 272 28.58 45.80 37.41
C ALA A 272 28.90 46.87 38.46
N VAL A 273 27.91 47.23 39.28
CA VAL A 273 28.09 48.09 40.46
C VAL A 273 28.88 47.29 41.49
N PRO A 274 30.03 47.78 42.00
CA PRO A 274 30.78 47.07 43.02
C PRO A 274 29.96 46.99 44.31
N SER A 275 29.67 45.77 44.75
CA SER A 275 29.03 45.49 46.04
C SER A 275 29.98 45.88 47.17
N THR A 276 29.55 46.80 48.02
CA THR A 276 30.22 47.11 49.29
C THR A 276 30.13 45.90 50.23
N PRO A 277 31.23 45.49 50.87
CA PRO A 277 31.19 44.39 51.84
C PRO A 277 30.47 44.81 53.13
N PRO A 278 29.80 43.87 53.82
CA PRO A 278 29.12 44.15 55.08
C PRO A 278 30.12 44.48 56.20
N PRO A 279 29.76 45.34 57.17
CA PRO A 279 30.62 45.64 58.30
C PRO A 279 30.70 44.43 59.23
N LEU A 280 31.92 44.10 59.65
CA LEU A 280 32.20 43.11 60.68
C LEU A 280 31.63 43.59 62.03
N ALA A 281 30.77 42.77 62.61
CA ALA A 281 30.39 42.80 64.02
C ALA A 281 30.30 41.36 64.53
#